data_AF-A0A5D3YJG9-F1
#
_entry.id   AF-A0A5D3YJG9-F1
#
_cell.length_a   1.000
_cell.length_b   1.000
_cell.length_c   1.000
_cell.angle_alpha   90.00
_cell.angle_beta   90.00
_cell.angle_gamma   90.00
#
_symmetry.space_group_name_H-M   'P 1'
#
loop_
_entity.id
_entity.type
_entity.pdbx_description
1 polymer ?
#
loop_
_entity_poly.entity_id
_entity_poly.type
_entity_poly.pdbx_seq_one_letter_code
_entity_poly.pdbx_strand_id
1 'polypeptide(L)'
;MIFKRLPILIFLLCLFFYQAGYSQQGESVHNHNAYHTIDQAYKAGKLTLDQKVLYKFYLSKNSSKLPDQYRLPAQSAIKCGTPAYMDFERNRSQLSAATINKIKSMTAAPTAQASQTYSSPSGNFEIHYQTSGSSAVPNEDTNTNGIPDYVEKVATAADSSYSHEVQTLGYSDPISPSTSYEIQIQNVAPTFGLTSPNTTNPNRSYYCTNSISTCIFIENDFAEGFPPNDHPDGNQTGAINVTMAHEFKHAIQYEANSWSGETGAWLEMDATLMEEVVYDNVNDYYNYLDSDQSILSDPTQSFYPGSYEHVSWALFFEEKFGSQFWVNVWQIISNSPNITMVKAVTQQLGGQQAYMQNYVESQMWHYASGNANSPASFGFEERTDYPSPNITSTFFGDDSLANPDTLQLMSAGYHTVQAAPFSGSVAINSEIDFVNKIMIGVLGYFKNGTTEFKTFSSHNSISDQFITGWKWDKLNKIGIVAANGKESPPNPVYTLKVRSVQPTENKLEQNFPNPFSNQTTIRYSLTQQREVTLEIFDVLGRKISTIVDRPQKAGIYTYPVTAEGMASGVYFYRLTLDGNAETQKMTLIK
;
A
#
# COMPACT_ATOMS: atom_id res chain seq x y z
N MET A 1 -77.75 -18.99 -1.71
CA MET A 1 -77.39 -17.83 -0.87
C MET A 1 -75.89 -17.88 -0.64
N ILE A 2 -75.18 -16.87 -1.13
CA ILE A 2 -73.71 -16.75 -1.12
C ILE A 2 -73.25 -16.53 0.32
N PHE A 3 -72.35 -17.38 0.83
CA PHE A 3 -71.57 -17.07 2.02
C PHE A 3 -70.08 -17.19 1.69
N LYS A 4 -69.43 -16.03 1.54
CA LYS A 4 -67.99 -15.85 1.75
C LYS A 4 -67.78 -15.62 3.25
N ARG A 5 -66.87 -16.37 3.87
CA ARG A 5 -65.63 -15.86 4.50
C ARG A 5 -64.92 -17.00 5.24
N LEU A 6 -63.71 -17.29 4.75
CA LEU A 6 -62.68 -18.13 5.38
C LEU A 6 -62.27 -17.53 6.73
N PRO A 7 -61.96 -18.35 7.74
CA PRO A 7 -60.56 -18.39 8.16
C PRO A 7 -60.06 -19.78 8.65
N ILE A 8 -58.74 -19.95 8.56
CA ILE A 8 -57.88 -20.83 9.38
C ILE A 8 -58.10 -22.35 9.23
N LEU A 9 -57.25 -22.97 8.41
CA LEU A 9 -56.56 -24.21 8.77
C LEU A 9 -55.38 -24.42 7.81
N ILE A 10 -54.17 -24.60 8.35
CA ILE A 10 -53.25 -25.74 8.10
C ILE A 10 -51.94 -25.41 8.83
N PHE A 11 -51.82 -26.04 10.00
CA PHE A 11 -50.58 -26.32 10.68
C PHE A 11 -50.10 -27.69 10.16
N LEU A 12 -48.78 -27.88 10.09
CA LEU A 12 -48.01 -29.08 9.77
C LEU A 12 -47.57 -29.29 8.32
N LEU A 13 -46.25 -29.56 8.23
CA LEU A 13 -45.43 -30.01 7.10
C LEU A 13 -44.87 -28.90 6.19
N CYS A 14 -43.75 -28.31 6.63
CA CYS A 14 -42.63 -27.90 5.78
C CYS A 14 -41.42 -27.54 6.67
N LEU A 15 -40.86 -28.55 7.34
CA LEU A 15 -39.45 -28.57 7.74
C LEU A 15 -38.76 -29.47 6.71
N PHE A 16 -37.61 -29.03 6.20
CA PHE A 16 -36.85 -29.57 5.05
C PHE A 16 -37.34 -29.08 3.68
N PHE A 17 -36.83 -27.93 3.25
CA PHE A 17 -36.27 -27.64 1.92
C PHE A 17 -36.04 -26.12 1.82
N TYR A 18 -34.89 -25.64 2.30
CA TYR A 18 -34.27 -24.39 1.85
C TYR A 18 -32.78 -24.42 2.25
N GLN A 19 -32.06 -25.39 1.70
CA GLN A 19 -30.60 -25.41 1.59
C GLN A 19 -30.29 -25.85 0.17
N ALA A 20 -30.18 -24.89 -0.74
CA ALA A 20 -29.45 -25.00 -2.01
C ALA A 20 -29.54 -23.65 -2.74
N GLY A 21 -28.44 -22.90 -2.73
CA GLY A 21 -28.28 -21.63 -3.45
C GLY A 21 -27.63 -20.59 -2.55
N TYR A 22 -26.52 -20.01 -3.03
CA TYR A 22 -25.50 -19.23 -2.29
C TYR A 22 -24.50 -20.11 -1.54
N SER A 23 -23.21 -20.16 -1.84
CA SER A 23 -22.40 -19.60 -2.93
C SER A 23 -21.21 -20.55 -3.06
N GLN A 24 -20.84 -20.95 -4.27
CA GLN A 24 -19.48 -21.45 -4.48
C GLN A 24 -18.54 -20.29 -4.13
N GLN A 25 -17.85 -20.39 -3.00
CA GLN A 25 -16.59 -19.68 -2.83
C GLN A 25 -15.71 -20.14 -3.98
N GLY A 26 -15.46 -19.26 -4.95
CA GLY A 26 -14.39 -19.47 -5.89
C GLY A 26 -13.12 -19.61 -5.07
N GLU A 27 -12.46 -20.77 -5.17
CA GLU A 27 -11.08 -20.91 -4.70
C GLU A 27 -10.27 -19.84 -5.44
N SER A 28 -9.59 -18.96 -4.70
CA SER A 28 -8.76 -17.91 -5.28
C SER A 28 -7.66 -18.58 -6.12
N VAL A 29 -7.56 -18.18 -7.39
CA VAL A 29 -6.59 -18.72 -8.36
C VAL A 29 -5.18 -18.14 -8.12
N HIS A 30 -4.99 -17.36 -7.05
CA HIS A 30 -3.84 -16.49 -6.85
C HIS A 30 -2.95 -17.03 -5.72
N ASN A 31 -1.74 -17.45 -6.07
CA ASN A 31 -0.75 -17.81 -5.07
C ASN A 31 0.16 -16.63 -4.77
N HIS A 32 -0.29 -15.84 -3.79
CA HIS A 32 0.45 -15.01 -2.84
C HIS A 32 1.96 -15.29 -2.86
N ASN A 33 2.80 -14.26 -3.08
CA ASN A 33 4.24 -14.36 -3.31
C ASN A 33 4.72 -15.81 -3.39
N ALA A 34 4.78 -16.35 -4.62
CA ALA A 34 4.88 -17.78 -4.88
C ALA A 34 6.08 -18.47 -4.18
N TYR A 35 7.05 -17.68 -3.69
CA TYR A 35 8.25 -18.13 -2.98
C TYR A 35 8.17 -17.98 -1.45
N HIS A 36 7.17 -17.31 -0.89
CA HIS A 36 7.06 -16.96 0.53
C HIS A 36 7.13 -18.21 1.43
N THR A 37 6.36 -19.26 1.14
CA THR A 37 6.35 -20.50 1.94
C THR A 37 7.73 -21.18 1.97
N ILE A 38 8.47 -21.13 0.85
CA ILE A 38 9.84 -21.65 0.76
C ILE A 38 10.78 -20.81 1.62
N ASP A 39 10.68 -19.48 1.53
CA ASP A 39 11.52 -18.56 2.31
C ASP A 39 11.27 -18.68 3.82
N GLN A 40 10.02 -18.81 4.25
CA GLN A 40 9.68 -19.03 5.67
C GLN A 40 10.19 -20.39 6.17
N ALA A 41 10.09 -21.44 5.36
CA ALA A 41 10.61 -22.75 5.74
C ALA A 41 12.14 -22.74 5.90
N TYR A 42 12.86 -22.02 5.03
CA TYR A 42 14.30 -21.80 5.20
C TYR A 42 14.62 -21.00 6.47
N LYS A 43 13.93 -19.88 6.72
CA LYS A 43 14.10 -19.08 7.96
C LYS A 43 13.83 -19.90 9.22
N ALA A 44 12.88 -20.84 9.18
CA ALA A 44 12.58 -21.76 10.26
C ALA A 44 13.54 -22.95 10.38
N GLY A 45 14.60 -23.02 9.57
CA GLY A 45 15.59 -24.10 9.57
C GLY A 45 15.09 -25.43 9.01
N LYS A 46 13.94 -25.44 8.31
CA LYS A 46 13.34 -26.65 7.71
C LYS A 46 13.93 -27.01 6.35
N LEU A 47 14.55 -26.05 5.67
CA LEU A 47 15.23 -26.22 4.39
C LEU A 47 16.69 -25.80 4.50
N THR A 48 17.58 -26.48 3.77
CA THR A 48 18.94 -25.99 3.54
C THR A 48 18.94 -24.85 2.51
N LEU A 49 20.06 -24.13 2.39
CA LEU A 49 20.21 -23.08 1.38
C LEU A 49 20.07 -23.65 -0.05
N ASP A 50 20.70 -24.80 -0.32
CA ASP A 50 20.53 -25.53 -1.58
C ASP A 50 19.07 -25.87 -1.87
N GLN A 51 18.33 -26.38 -0.88
CA GLN A 51 16.92 -26.71 -1.06
C GLN A 51 16.08 -25.46 -1.32
N LYS A 52 16.26 -24.40 -0.53
CA LYS A 52 15.55 -23.12 -0.69
C LYS A 52 15.69 -22.60 -2.12
N VAL A 53 16.92 -22.41 -2.59
CA VAL A 53 17.18 -21.86 -3.93
C VAL A 53 16.67 -22.82 -5.01
N LEU A 54 16.96 -24.11 -4.93
CA LEU A 54 16.53 -25.08 -5.93
C LEU A 54 15.00 -25.20 -6.01
N TYR A 55 14.30 -25.11 -4.88
CA TYR A 55 12.84 -25.22 -4.82
C TYR A 55 12.16 -24.03 -5.51
N LYS A 56 12.72 -22.81 -5.43
CA LYS A 56 12.19 -21.66 -6.17
C LYS A 56 12.22 -21.89 -7.69
N PHE A 57 13.27 -22.53 -8.22
CA PHE A 57 13.32 -22.91 -9.64
C PHE A 57 12.40 -24.09 -9.97
N TYR A 58 12.26 -25.07 -9.08
CA TYR A 58 11.29 -26.14 -9.30
C TYR A 58 9.85 -25.62 -9.31
N LEU A 59 9.54 -24.56 -8.58
CA LEU A 59 8.23 -23.95 -8.57
C LEU A 59 7.76 -23.59 -10.00
N SER A 60 8.64 -22.95 -10.79
CA SER A 60 8.33 -22.58 -12.17
C SER A 60 8.68 -23.67 -13.18
N LYS A 61 9.81 -24.38 -13.03
CA LYS A 61 10.33 -25.27 -14.09
C LYS A 61 9.99 -26.74 -13.91
N ASN A 62 9.64 -27.19 -12.70
CA ASN A 62 9.33 -28.60 -12.45
C ASN A 62 8.61 -28.83 -11.10
N SER A 63 7.36 -28.37 -10.98
CA SER A 63 6.61 -28.40 -9.71
C SER A 63 6.44 -29.81 -9.12
N SER A 64 6.47 -30.85 -9.98
CA SER A 64 6.43 -32.26 -9.57
C SER A 64 7.62 -32.68 -8.68
N LYS A 65 8.74 -31.96 -8.73
CA LYS A 65 9.92 -32.20 -7.88
C LYS A 65 9.79 -31.59 -6.49
N LEU A 66 8.82 -30.72 -6.25
CA LEU A 66 8.57 -30.14 -4.94
C LEU A 66 7.79 -31.12 -4.06
N PRO A 67 8.07 -31.16 -2.74
CA PRO A 67 7.14 -31.67 -1.75
C PRO A 67 5.78 -30.94 -1.83
N ASP A 68 4.68 -31.64 -1.57
CA ASP A 68 3.32 -31.12 -1.74
C ASP A 68 3.08 -29.77 -1.01
N GLN A 69 3.62 -29.62 0.20
CA GLN A 69 3.49 -28.39 1.00
C GLN A 69 4.17 -27.15 0.40
N TYR A 70 5.00 -27.31 -0.63
CA TYR A 70 5.68 -26.21 -1.35
C TYR A 70 5.17 -26.05 -2.78
N ARG A 71 4.22 -26.87 -3.23
CA ARG A 71 3.61 -26.72 -4.55
C ARG A 71 2.57 -25.61 -4.51
N LEU A 72 2.46 -24.89 -5.62
CA LEU A 72 1.31 -24.04 -5.85
C LEU A 72 0.10 -24.91 -6.23
N PRO A 73 -1.15 -24.45 -6.00
CA PRO A 73 -2.33 -25.04 -6.61
C PRO A 73 -2.16 -25.21 -8.13
N ALA A 74 -2.91 -26.15 -8.70
CA ALA A 74 -2.91 -26.33 -10.15
C ALA A 74 -3.32 -25.02 -10.83
N GLN A 75 -2.62 -24.66 -11.92
CA GLN A 75 -2.87 -23.44 -12.72
C GLN A 75 -2.56 -22.10 -12.01
N SER A 76 -1.80 -22.11 -10.91
CA SER A 76 -1.29 -20.87 -10.32
C SER A 76 -0.18 -20.26 -11.18
N ALA A 77 -0.39 -19.03 -11.63
CA ALA A 77 0.62 -18.20 -12.27
C ALA A 77 1.65 -17.67 -11.26
N ILE A 78 2.88 -17.46 -11.71
CA ILE A 78 3.94 -16.76 -10.98
C ILE A 78 4.15 -15.42 -11.68
N LYS A 79 3.81 -14.30 -11.04
CA LYS A 79 3.89 -12.99 -11.68
C LYS A 79 5.33 -12.63 -12.10
N CYS A 80 6.29 -12.76 -11.18
CA CYS A 80 7.69 -12.47 -11.45
C CYS A 80 8.61 -13.64 -11.08
N GLY A 81 9.52 -13.99 -11.98
CA GLY A 81 10.59 -14.96 -11.73
C GLY A 81 11.85 -14.33 -11.14
N THR A 82 12.00 -13.01 -11.17
CA THR A 82 13.19 -12.25 -10.74
C THR A 82 13.68 -12.65 -9.33
N PRO A 83 12.82 -12.81 -8.30
CA PRO A 83 13.26 -13.23 -6.96
C PRO A 83 14.04 -14.55 -6.92
N ALA A 84 13.71 -15.52 -7.78
CA ALA A 84 14.41 -16.79 -7.83
C ALA A 84 15.84 -16.62 -8.36
N TYR A 85 16.04 -15.78 -9.39
CA TYR A 85 17.36 -15.48 -9.95
C TYR A 85 18.20 -14.63 -9.01
N MET A 86 17.59 -13.62 -8.39
CA MET A 86 18.24 -12.83 -7.35
C MET A 86 18.80 -13.70 -6.23
N ASP A 87 17.99 -14.63 -5.71
CA ASP A 87 18.39 -15.50 -4.61
C ASP A 87 19.49 -16.49 -5.05
N PHE A 88 19.42 -17.00 -6.27
CA PHE A 88 20.49 -17.82 -6.85
C PHE A 88 21.81 -17.05 -6.96
N GLU A 89 21.79 -15.83 -7.49
CA GLU A 89 23.00 -15.04 -7.70
C GLU A 89 23.65 -14.61 -6.39
N ARG A 90 22.86 -14.10 -5.44
CA ARG A 90 23.35 -13.68 -4.12
C ARG A 90 24.02 -14.83 -3.36
N ASN A 91 23.51 -16.05 -3.51
CA ASN A 91 23.97 -17.21 -2.74
C ASN A 91 24.91 -18.14 -3.50
N ARG A 92 25.21 -17.84 -4.77
CA ARG A 92 25.88 -18.77 -5.68
C ARG A 92 27.18 -19.35 -5.15
N SER A 93 28.00 -18.55 -4.48
CA SER A 93 29.29 -18.99 -3.91
C SER A 93 29.14 -19.99 -2.75
N GLN A 94 27.95 -20.08 -2.17
CA GLN A 94 27.61 -20.95 -1.04
C GLN A 94 26.83 -22.21 -1.46
N LEU A 95 26.33 -22.26 -2.71
CA LEU A 95 25.56 -23.39 -3.23
C LEU A 95 26.47 -24.56 -3.62
N SER A 96 25.97 -25.79 -3.50
CA SER A 96 26.68 -26.95 -4.03
C SER A 96 26.75 -26.92 -5.56
N ALA A 97 27.82 -27.50 -6.11
CA ALA A 97 27.98 -27.67 -7.55
C ALA A 97 26.79 -28.43 -8.19
N ALA A 98 26.20 -29.38 -7.45
CA ALA A 98 25.04 -30.14 -7.91
C ALA A 98 23.80 -29.23 -8.09
N THR A 99 23.53 -28.35 -7.14
CA THR A 99 22.43 -27.37 -7.23
C THR A 99 22.66 -26.38 -8.35
N ILE A 100 23.88 -25.84 -8.47
CA ILE A 100 24.26 -24.93 -9.56
C ILE A 100 24.03 -25.59 -10.93
N ASN A 101 24.47 -26.84 -11.11
CA ASN A 101 24.32 -27.54 -12.38
C ASN A 101 22.86 -27.86 -12.72
N LYS A 102 22.03 -28.20 -11.72
CA LYS A 102 20.59 -28.39 -11.90
C LYS A 102 19.89 -27.10 -12.34
N ILE A 103 20.15 -26.00 -11.65
CA ILE A 103 19.56 -24.69 -12.00
C ILE A 103 19.96 -24.31 -13.42
N LYS A 104 21.26 -24.39 -13.75
CA LYS A 104 21.74 -24.16 -15.12
C LYS A 104 21.03 -25.00 -16.17
N SER A 105 20.81 -26.29 -15.89
CA SER A 105 20.11 -27.15 -16.84
C SER A 105 18.64 -26.76 -17.05
N MET A 106 17.98 -26.22 -16.02
CA MET A 106 16.57 -25.76 -16.11
C MET A 106 16.43 -24.39 -16.74
N THR A 107 17.49 -23.58 -16.69
CA THR A 107 17.49 -22.22 -17.22
C THR A 107 18.16 -22.13 -18.59
N ALA A 108 18.62 -23.26 -19.14
CA ALA A 108 19.39 -23.29 -20.37
C ALA A 108 18.56 -22.73 -21.52
N ALA A 109 19.18 -21.87 -22.34
CA ALA A 109 18.51 -21.35 -23.53
C ALA A 109 18.02 -22.51 -24.41
N PRO A 110 16.85 -22.39 -25.06
CA PRO A 110 16.37 -23.39 -26.01
C PRO A 110 17.46 -23.73 -27.04
N THR A 111 17.60 -25.02 -27.37
CA THR A 111 18.64 -25.47 -28.29
C THR A 111 18.34 -24.97 -29.70
N ALA A 112 19.18 -24.07 -30.24
CA ALA A 112 19.36 -23.74 -31.66
C ALA A 112 18.10 -23.77 -32.56
N GLN A 113 16.95 -23.28 -32.07
CA GLN A 113 15.84 -22.93 -32.95
C GLN A 113 16.15 -21.56 -33.57
N ALA A 114 15.65 -21.35 -34.80
CA ALA A 114 15.85 -20.09 -35.51
C ALA A 114 15.13 -18.97 -34.74
N SER A 115 15.88 -18.28 -33.87
CA SER A 115 15.41 -17.06 -33.22
C SER A 115 15.38 -15.94 -34.25
N GLN A 116 14.27 -15.22 -34.29
CA GLN A 116 14.09 -14.01 -35.08
C GLN A 116 14.29 -12.80 -34.16
N THR A 117 14.71 -11.68 -34.74
CA THR A 117 14.90 -10.42 -34.01
C THR A 117 14.03 -9.34 -34.62
N TYR A 118 13.37 -8.57 -33.77
CA TYR A 118 12.61 -7.37 -34.12
C TYR A 118 13.09 -6.19 -33.27
N SER A 119 13.42 -5.07 -33.92
CA SER A 119 13.77 -3.84 -33.21
C SER A 119 12.51 -3.08 -32.85
N SER A 120 12.41 -2.60 -31.61
CA SER A 120 11.26 -1.79 -31.20
C SER A 120 11.18 -0.48 -32.00
N PRO A 121 10.00 0.14 -32.14
CA PRO A 121 9.83 1.40 -32.84
C PRO A 121 10.78 2.53 -32.40
N SER A 122 11.10 2.61 -31.11
CA SER A 122 12.06 3.60 -30.57
C SER A 122 13.52 3.29 -30.93
N GLY A 123 13.83 2.03 -31.25
CA GLY A 123 15.19 1.53 -31.46
C GLY A 123 15.94 1.20 -30.16
N ASN A 124 15.33 1.38 -28.99
CA ASN A 124 15.97 1.09 -27.70
C ASN A 124 16.00 -0.40 -27.37
N PHE A 125 15.08 -1.20 -27.93
CA PHE A 125 14.95 -2.62 -27.60
C PHE A 125 15.14 -3.53 -28.81
N GLU A 126 15.74 -4.69 -28.56
CA GLU A 126 15.79 -5.82 -29.49
C GLU A 126 15.01 -6.99 -28.92
N ILE A 127 13.93 -7.36 -29.60
CA ILE A 127 13.02 -8.43 -29.19
C ILE A 127 13.40 -9.70 -29.94
N HIS A 128 13.77 -10.73 -29.19
CA HIS A 128 14.12 -12.04 -29.72
C HIS A 128 12.97 -13.01 -29.50
N TYR A 129 12.56 -13.74 -30.54
CA TYR A 129 11.38 -14.61 -30.48
C TYR A 129 11.50 -15.81 -31.42
N GLN A 130 10.63 -16.79 -31.22
CA GLN A 130 10.52 -17.96 -32.09
C GLN A 130 9.09 -18.07 -32.62
N THR A 131 8.94 -18.62 -33.83
CA THR A 131 7.62 -18.90 -34.44
C THR A 131 7.30 -20.39 -34.51
N SER A 132 8.16 -21.23 -33.93
CA SER A 132 7.98 -22.68 -33.84
C SER A 132 8.71 -23.22 -32.62
N GLY A 133 8.31 -24.40 -32.14
CA GLY A 133 8.85 -24.97 -30.90
C GLY A 133 8.00 -24.64 -29.67
N SER A 134 8.49 -25.00 -28.50
CA SER A 134 7.79 -24.78 -27.23
C SER A 134 7.78 -23.31 -26.80
N SER A 135 8.59 -22.45 -27.43
CA SER A 135 8.69 -21.02 -27.15
C SER A 135 8.12 -20.17 -28.30
N ALA A 136 7.28 -20.78 -29.15
CA ALA A 136 6.66 -20.08 -30.28
C ALA A 136 5.66 -19.03 -29.80
N VAL A 137 5.75 -17.82 -30.34
CA VAL A 137 4.71 -16.80 -30.14
C VAL A 137 3.45 -17.15 -30.95
N PRO A 138 2.27 -16.62 -30.57
CA PRO A 138 1.08 -16.64 -31.39
C PRO A 138 1.38 -16.13 -32.81
N ASN A 139 0.83 -16.79 -33.83
CA ASN A 139 1.22 -16.57 -35.23
C ASN A 139 0.36 -15.53 -35.96
N GLU A 140 -0.55 -14.87 -35.25
CA GLU A 140 -1.37 -13.79 -35.76
C GLU A 140 -0.47 -12.63 -36.21
N ASP A 141 -0.66 -12.19 -37.45
CA ASP A 141 0.00 -11.04 -38.08
C ASP A 141 -1.09 -10.32 -38.88
N THR A 142 -1.82 -9.43 -38.21
CA THR A 142 -3.02 -8.79 -38.76
C THR A 142 -2.67 -7.77 -39.83
N ASN A 143 -1.49 -7.14 -39.73
CA ASN A 143 -1.03 -6.12 -40.65
C ASN A 143 -0.21 -6.70 -41.83
N THR A 144 0.08 -8.00 -41.82
CA THR A 144 0.81 -8.76 -42.85
C THR A 144 2.23 -8.28 -43.10
N ASN A 145 2.88 -7.69 -42.08
CA ASN A 145 4.25 -7.18 -42.19
C ASN A 145 5.33 -8.26 -41.97
N GLY A 146 4.92 -9.49 -41.65
CA GLY A 146 5.80 -10.63 -41.40
C GLY A 146 6.29 -10.74 -39.95
N ILE A 147 5.81 -9.86 -39.05
CA ILE A 147 6.10 -9.87 -37.62
C ILE A 147 4.79 -10.22 -36.89
N PRO A 148 4.79 -11.21 -35.99
CA PRO A 148 3.57 -11.51 -35.23
C PRO A 148 3.12 -10.33 -34.36
N ASP A 149 1.81 -10.07 -34.31
CA ASP A 149 1.19 -8.99 -33.54
C ASP A 149 1.62 -9.02 -32.06
N TYR A 150 1.82 -10.24 -31.51
CA TYR A 150 2.32 -10.44 -30.16
C TYR A 150 3.70 -9.79 -29.93
N VAL A 151 4.62 -9.94 -30.89
CA VAL A 151 5.97 -9.38 -30.81
C VAL A 151 5.92 -7.86 -30.86
N GLU A 152 5.06 -7.30 -31.72
CA GLU A 152 4.84 -5.86 -31.82
C GLU A 152 4.24 -5.27 -30.54
N LYS A 153 3.32 -6.00 -29.89
CA LYS A 153 2.77 -5.63 -28.56
C LYS A 153 3.85 -5.60 -27.49
N VAL A 154 4.69 -6.64 -27.40
CA VAL A 154 5.83 -6.67 -26.46
C VAL A 154 6.79 -5.50 -26.71
N ALA A 155 7.11 -5.22 -27.97
CA ALA A 155 7.98 -4.10 -28.34
C ALA A 155 7.38 -2.72 -27.97
N THR A 156 6.08 -2.54 -28.22
CA THR A 156 5.34 -1.32 -27.89
C THR A 156 5.25 -1.12 -26.39
N ALA A 157 5.03 -2.20 -25.64
CA ALA A 157 5.01 -2.16 -24.19
C ALA A 157 6.39 -1.76 -23.62
N ALA A 158 7.48 -2.30 -24.18
CA ALA A 158 8.83 -1.96 -23.76
C ALA A 158 9.17 -0.48 -24.00
N ASP A 159 8.84 0.03 -25.19
CA ASP A 159 9.02 1.45 -25.52
C ASP A 159 8.20 2.36 -24.60
N SER A 160 6.98 1.95 -24.27
CA SER A 160 6.09 2.72 -23.38
C SER A 160 6.62 2.74 -21.94
N SER A 161 7.06 1.59 -21.41
CA SER A 161 7.69 1.51 -20.08
C SER A 161 8.97 2.36 -20.00
N TYR A 162 9.83 2.30 -21.02
CA TYR A 162 11.02 3.16 -21.07
C TYR A 162 10.67 4.65 -21.12
N SER A 163 9.73 5.02 -22.01
CA SER A 163 9.33 6.42 -22.17
C SER A 163 8.72 6.98 -20.89
N HIS A 164 7.95 6.17 -20.16
CA HIS A 164 7.35 6.59 -18.91
C HIS A 164 8.38 6.60 -17.77
N GLU A 165 8.96 5.45 -17.42
CA GLU A 165 9.79 5.32 -16.23
C GLU A 165 11.13 6.08 -16.34
N VAL A 166 11.78 6.05 -17.50
CA VAL A 166 13.10 6.70 -17.67
C VAL A 166 12.94 8.10 -18.21
N GLN A 167 12.26 8.29 -19.34
CA GLN A 167 12.24 9.60 -19.99
C GLN A 167 11.32 10.61 -19.28
N THR A 168 10.17 10.15 -18.77
CA THR A 168 9.18 11.02 -18.13
C THR A 168 9.46 11.18 -16.64
N LEU A 169 9.65 10.08 -15.90
CA LEU A 169 9.86 10.12 -14.45
C LEU A 169 11.33 10.38 -14.07
N GLY A 170 12.29 9.99 -14.91
CA GLY A 170 13.71 10.24 -14.65
C GLY A 170 14.37 9.20 -13.73
N TYR A 171 13.88 7.96 -13.71
CA TYR A 171 14.62 6.86 -13.07
C TYR A 171 15.97 6.60 -13.77
N SER A 172 16.88 5.91 -13.08
CA SER A 172 18.16 5.48 -13.65
C SER A 172 17.94 4.69 -14.93
N ASP A 173 18.64 5.06 -16.01
CA ASP A 173 18.51 4.41 -17.31
C ASP A 173 19.31 3.09 -17.34
N PRO A 174 18.65 1.92 -17.44
CA PRO A 174 19.35 0.63 -17.55
C PRO A 174 19.87 0.35 -18.96
N ILE A 175 19.51 1.17 -19.95
CA ILE A 175 19.90 1.03 -21.35
C ILE A 175 21.16 1.86 -21.60
N SER A 176 22.19 1.21 -22.14
CA SER A 176 23.42 1.92 -22.50
C SER A 176 23.19 2.79 -23.73
N PRO A 177 23.73 4.03 -23.80
CA PRO A 177 23.65 4.87 -25.00
C PRO A 177 24.29 4.24 -26.25
N SER A 178 25.08 3.17 -26.08
CA SER A 178 25.79 2.49 -27.17
C SER A 178 25.18 1.16 -27.61
N THR A 179 24.14 0.66 -26.93
CA THR A 179 23.56 -0.66 -27.22
C THR A 179 22.04 -0.65 -27.07
N SER A 180 21.38 -1.59 -27.74
CA SER A 180 19.99 -1.97 -27.47
C SER A 180 19.89 -2.75 -26.16
N TYR A 181 18.71 -2.71 -25.54
CA TYR A 181 18.34 -3.60 -24.45
C TYR A 181 17.58 -4.83 -25.01
N GLU A 182 18.08 -6.03 -24.73
CA GLU A 182 17.48 -7.26 -25.23
C GLU A 182 16.32 -7.75 -24.36
N ILE A 183 15.23 -8.13 -25.03
CA ILE A 183 14.07 -8.82 -24.47
C ILE A 183 13.92 -10.15 -25.18
N GLN A 184 13.78 -11.23 -24.42
CA GLN A 184 13.66 -12.58 -24.95
C GLN A 184 12.24 -13.10 -24.70
N ILE A 185 11.48 -13.29 -25.79
CA ILE A 185 10.16 -13.92 -25.72
C ILE A 185 10.35 -15.44 -25.77
N GLN A 186 9.94 -16.13 -24.72
CA GLN A 186 10.07 -17.57 -24.63
C GLN A 186 9.17 -18.16 -23.55
N ASN A 187 8.98 -19.48 -23.60
CA ASN A 187 8.18 -20.17 -22.60
C ASN A 187 8.90 -20.20 -21.25
N VAL A 188 8.45 -19.33 -20.37
CA VAL A 188 8.83 -19.22 -18.97
C VAL A 188 7.73 -19.71 -18.02
N ALA A 189 6.60 -20.19 -18.54
CA ALA A 189 5.43 -20.66 -17.82
C ALA A 189 5.78 -21.59 -16.63
N PRO A 190 5.01 -21.49 -15.53
CA PRO A 190 3.85 -20.62 -15.31
C PRO A 190 4.24 -19.19 -14.89
N THR A 191 5.48 -18.76 -15.13
CA THR A 191 5.94 -17.40 -14.87
C THR A 191 5.52 -16.44 -15.99
N PHE A 192 5.17 -15.19 -15.70
CA PHE A 192 4.84 -14.20 -16.73
C PHE A 192 6.08 -13.50 -17.28
N GLY A 193 6.96 -13.05 -16.38
CA GLY A 193 8.19 -12.38 -16.73
C GLY A 193 9.30 -12.65 -15.73
N LEU A 194 10.52 -12.34 -16.13
CA LEU A 194 11.64 -12.20 -15.21
C LEU A 194 12.72 -11.29 -15.79
N THR A 195 13.37 -10.54 -14.90
CA THR A 195 14.62 -9.84 -15.12
C THR A 195 15.77 -10.61 -14.47
N SER A 196 16.83 -10.84 -15.24
CA SER A 196 18.03 -11.52 -14.78
C SER A 196 19.26 -10.64 -14.97
N PRO A 197 20.26 -10.65 -14.07
CA PRO A 197 21.53 -9.99 -14.32
C PRO A 197 22.18 -10.58 -15.56
N ASN A 198 22.63 -9.73 -16.49
CA ASN A 198 23.36 -10.16 -17.66
C ASN A 198 24.80 -10.49 -17.30
N THR A 199 25.36 -11.48 -17.99
CA THR A 199 26.64 -12.07 -17.60
C THR A 199 27.38 -12.46 -18.84
N THR A 200 28.63 -12.02 -18.93
CA THR A 200 29.54 -12.36 -20.04
C THR A 200 30.04 -13.81 -19.99
N ASN A 201 29.53 -14.64 -19.08
CA ASN A 201 29.96 -16.03 -18.94
C ASN A 201 29.06 -16.97 -19.78
N PRO A 202 29.58 -17.57 -20.87
CA PRO A 202 28.82 -18.44 -21.77
C PRO A 202 28.35 -19.76 -21.13
N ASN A 203 28.68 -20.01 -19.86
CA ASN A 203 28.19 -21.16 -19.07
C ASN A 203 26.98 -20.80 -18.20
N ARG A 204 26.27 -19.73 -18.54
CA ARG A 204 24.99 -19.32 -17.96
C ARG A 204 23.86 -19.51 -18.96
N SER A 205 22.68 -19.48 -18.39
CA SER A 205 21.46 -20.05 -18.89
C SER A 205 20.45 -18.97 -18.53
N TYR A 206 20.01 -18.23 -19.55
CA TYR A 206 19.66 -16.79 -19.58
C TYR A 206 20.86 -15.84 -19.69
N TYR A 207 21.19 -15.44 -20.92
CA TYR A 207 22.16 -14.38 -21.22
C TYR A 207 21.65 -13.57 -22.42
N CYS A 208 21.97 -12.28 -22.43
CA CYS A 208 21.78 -11.38 -23.57
C CYS A 208 23.14 -11.04 -24.14
N THR A 209 23.20 -10.83 -25.44
CA THR A 209 24.45 -10.49 -26.12
C THR A 209 24.80 -9.01 -26.04
N ASN A 210 23.79 -8.14 -26.13
CA ASN A 210 23.92 -6.70 -26.30
C ASN A 210 23.62 -5.91 -25.03
N SER A 211 22.71 -6.39 -24.16
CA SER A 211 22.47 -5.75 -22.86
C SER A 211 23.72 -5.77 -21.97
N ILE A 212 23.98 -4.72 -21.20
CA ILE A 212 25.18 -4.67 -20.35
C ILE A 212 24.92 -5.28 -18.97
N SER A 213 23.84 -4.88 -18.31
CA SER A 213 23.61 -5.15 -16.88
C SER A 213 22.57 -6.24 -16.61
N THR A 214 21.47 -6.25 -17.36
CA THR A 214 20.30 -7.13 -17.14
C THR A 214 19.66 -7.58 -18.45
N CYS A 215 18.75 -8.54 -18.35
CA CYS A 215 17.98 -9.15 -19.44
C CYS A 215 16.54 -9.37 -19.00
N ILE A 216 15.57 -9.06 -19.85
CA ILE A 216 14.15 -9.39 -19.61
C ILE A 216 13.77 -10.62 -20.42
N PHE A 217 13.04 -11.53 -19.78
CA PHE A 217 12.36 -12.65 -20.43
C PHE A 217 10.87 -12.52 -20.16
N ILE A 218 10.05 -12.64 -21.19
CA ILE A 218 8.60 -12.58 -21.10
C ILE A 218 7.99 -13.85 -21.71
N GLU A 219 6.87 -14.28 -21.13
CA GLU A 219 6.14 -15.45 -21.62
C GLU A 219 5.80 -15.33 -23.10
N ASN A 220 5.79 -16.46 -23.81
CA ASN A 220 5.58 -16.46 -25.26
C ASN A 220 4.12 -16.31 -25.69
N ASP A 221 3.16 -16.69 -24.85
CA ASP A 221 1.74 -16.68 -25.20
C ASP A 221 0.77 -16.41 -24.03
N PHE A 222 1.22 -16.48 -22.77
CA PHE A 222 0.37 -16.44 -21.57
C PHE A 222 -0.78 -17.48 -21.59
N ALA A 223 -0.58 -18.62 -22.26
CA ALA A 223 -1.63 -19.62 -22.50
C ALA A 223 -2.08 -20.36 -21.23
N GLU A 224 -1.25 -20.39 -20.19
CA GLU A 224 -1.58 -20.95 -18.87
C GLU A 224 -2.61 -20.11 -18.10
N GLY A 225 -2.94 -18.93 -18.61
CA GLY A 225 -3.95 -18.03 -18.07
C GLY A 225 -3.38 -16.99 -17.13
N PHE A 226 -4.16 -15.93 -16.94
CA PHE A 226 -3.80 -14.79 -16.10
C PHE A 226 -5.09 -14.18 -15.52
N PRO A 227 -4.99 -13.43 -14.41
CA PRO A 227 -6.15 -12.79 -13.80
C PRO A 227 -6.82 -11.81 -14.79
N PRO A 228 -8.15 -11.64 -14.74
CA PRO A 228 -8.79 -10.57 -15.50
C PRO A 228 -8.18 -9.20 -15.20
N ASN A 229 -8.13 -8.36 -16.21
CA ASN A 229 -7.71 -6.96 -16.13
C ASN A 229 -8.56 -6.09 -17.07
N ASP A 230 -8.42 -4.78 -16.92
CA ASP A 230 -9.32 -3.82 -17.56
C ASP A 230 -8.82 -3.31 -18.92
N HIS A 231 -7.75 -3.92 -19.46
CA HIS A 231 -7.19 -3.47 -20.74
C HIS A 231 -8.22 -3.62 -21.88
N PRO A 232 -8.49 -2.56 -22.67
CA PRO A 232 -9.56 -2.55 -23.68
C PRO A 232 -9.36 -3.58 -24.80
N ASP A 233 -8.11 -3.87 -25.17
CA ASP A 233 -7.76 -4.90 -26.17
C ASP A 233 -7.68 -6.31 -25.58
N GLY A 234 -8.27 -6.49 -24.40
CA GLY A 234 -8.31 -7.72 -23.64
C GLY A 234 -7.10 -7.91 -22.75
N ASN A 235 -7.38 -8.35 -21.53
CA ASN A 235 -6.69 -9.39 -20.80
C ASN A 235 -5.22 -9.71 -21.21
N GLN A 236 -4.94 -10.37 -22.35
CA GLN A 236 -3.57 -10.77 -22.72
C GLN A 236 -2.69 -9.55 -23.00
N THR A 237 -3.25 -8.54 -23.66
CA THR A 237 -2.56 -7.27 -23.92
C THR A 237 -2.27 -6.55 -22.61
N GLY A 238 -3.23 -6.54 -21.67
CA GLY A 238 -3.01 -6.01 -20.32
C GLY A 238 -1.88 -6.73 -19.58
N ALA A 239 -1.84 -8.07 -19.64
CA ALA A 239 -0.80 -8.87 -19.02
C ALA A 239 0.59 -8.59 -19.60
N ILE A 240 0.71 -8.43 -20.92
CA ILE A 240 1.98 -8.04 -21.58
C ILE A 240 2.44 -6.67 -21.07
N ASN A 241 1.54 -5.69 -21.05
CA ASN A 241 1.84 -4.32 -20.66
C ASN A 241 2.39 -4.25 -19.23
N VAL A 242 1.62 -4.76 -18.26
CA VAL A 242 2.02 -4.70 -16.83
C VAL A 242 3.27 -5.54 -16.56
N THR A 243 3.39 -6.72 -17.18
CA THR A 243 4.61 -7.53 -17.05
C THR A 243 5.83 -6.78 -17.57
N MET A 244 5.70 -6.05 -18.68
CA MET A 244 6.83 -5.29 -19.22
C MET A 244 7.25 -4.12 -18.33
N ALA A 245 6.30 -3.33 -17.82
CA ALA A 245 6.60 -2.28 -16.83
C ALA A 245 7.24 -2.86 -15.57
N HIS A 246 6.69 -3.96 -15.06
CA HIS A 246 7.20 -4.65 -13.87
C HIS A 246 8.66 -5.12 -14.05
N GLU A 247 8.94 -5.86 -15.12
CA GLU A 247 10.28 -6.40 -15.35
C GLU A 247 11.28 -5.32 -15.73
N PHE A 248 10.86 -4.29 -16.48
CA PHE A 248 11.70 -3.13 -16.78
C PHE A 248 12.06 -2.35 -15.52
N LYS A 249 11.13 -2.22 -14.56
CA LYS A 249 11.42 -1.66 -13.24
C LYS A 249 12.50 -2.44 -12.50
N HIS A 250 12.52 -3.77 -12.59
CA HIS A 250 13.63 -4.54 -12.01
C HIS A 250 14.99 -4.22 -12.64
N ALA A 251 15.05 -3.93 -13.94
CA ALA A 251 16.28 -3.49 -14.60
C ALA A 251 16.75 -2.13 -14.06
N ILE A 252 15.83 -1.17 -13.88
CA ILE A 252 16.09 0.13 -13.24
C ILE A 252 16.61 -0.05 -11.81
N GLN A 253 15.96 -0.89 -11.00
CA GLN A 253 16.37 -1.18 -9.63
C GLN A 253 17.77 -1.82 -9.57
N TYR A 254 18.11 -2.66 -10.55
CA TYR A 254 19.44 -3.25 -10.67
C TYR A 254 20.48 -2.18 -10.98
N GLU A 255 20.18 -1.24 -11.87
CA GLU A 255 21.08 -0.12 -12.16
C GLU A 255 21.27 0.77 -10.92
N ALA A 256 20.22 0.98 -10.12
CA ALA A 256 20.28 1.83 -8.94
C ALA A 256 21.25 1.31 -7.85
N ASN A 257 21.22 0.01 -7.53
CA ASN A 257 22.04 -0.55 -6.46
C ASN A 257 22.41 -2.04 -6.60
N SER A 258 22.30 -2.62 -7.79
CA SER A 258 22.53 -4.05 -8.08
C SER A 258 21.70 -5.00 -7.22
N TRP A 259 20.48 -4.57 -6.87
CA TRP A 259 19.61 -5.25 -5.90
C TRP A 259 20.32 -5.59 -4.60
N SER A 260 21.19 -4.72 -4.11
CA SER A 260 21.89 -4.92 -2.84
C SER A 260 21.08 -4.34 -1.66
N GLY A 261 21.55 -4.61 -0.45
CA GLY A 261 20.93 -4.06 0.77
C GLY A 261 19.55 -4.64 1.10
N GLU A 262 18.86 -3.97 2.02
CA GLU A 262 17.53 -4.36 2.50
C GLU A 262 16.42 -4.03 1.49
N THR A 263 16.60 -2.96 0.71
CA THR A 263 15.66 -2.54 -0.35
C THR A 263 15.45 -3.62 -1.40
N GLY A 264 16.44 -4.51 -1.58
CA GLY A 264 16.31 -5.70 -2.42
C GLY A 264 15.26 -6.72 -1.96
N ALA A 265 14.57 -6.51 -0.84
CA ALA A 265 13.41 -7.29 -0.40
C ALA A 265 12.06 -6.60 -0.71
N TRP A 266 12.09 -5.35 -1.19
CA TRP A 266 10.90 -4.54 -1.52
C TRP A 266 10.63 -4.43 -3.01
N LEU A 267 11.52 -5.01 -3.83
CA LEU A 267 11.53 -4.80 -5.28
C LEU A 267 10.20 -5.14 -5.95
N GLU A 268 9.56 -6.23 -5.54
CA GLU A 268 8.29 -6.67 -6.14
C GLU A 268 7.18 -5.65 -5.91
N MET A 269 7.08 -5.07 -4.69
CA MET A 269 6.09 -4.05 -4.40
C MET A 269 6.32 -2.78 -5.25
N ASP A 270 7.58 -2.37 -5.39
CA ASP A 270 7.96 -1.19 -6.19
C ASP A 270 7.84 -1.42 -7.70
N ALA A 271 8.04 -2.66 -8.17
CA ALA A 271 7.77 -3.06 -9.56
C ALA A 271 6.28 -3.13 -9.85
N THR A 272 5.48 -3.65 -8.90
CA THR A 272 4.01 -3.66 -8.98
C THR A 272 3.45 -2.23 -9.07
N LEU A 273 4.06 -1.25 -8.39
CA LEU A 273 3.65 0.15 -8.52
C LEU A 273 3.76 0.65 -9.96
N MET A 274 4.76 0.20 -10.72
CA MET A 274 4.93 0.63 -12.12
C MET A 274 3.91 0.00 -13.07
N GLU A 275 3.28 -1.11 -12.69
CA GLU A 275 2.14 -1.65 -13.44
C GLU A 275 1.02 -0.61 -13.53
N GLU A 276 0.77 0.09 -12.42
CA GLU A 276 -0.26 1.12 -12.33
C GLU A 276 0.20 2.47 -12.88
N VAL A 277 1.40 2.92 -12.51
CA VAL A 277 1.91 4.23 -12.93
C VAL A 277 2.11 4.31 -14.46
N VAL A 278 2.50 3.20 -15.10
CA VAL A 278 2.69 3.15 -16.56
C VAL A 278 1.37 2.82 -17.28
N TYR A 279 0.53 1.94 -16.71
CA TYR A 279 -0.68 1.43 -17.34
C TYR A 279 -1.91 1.48 -16.42
N ASP A 280 -2.25 2.67 -15.94
CA ASP A 280 -3.42 3.04 -15.13
C ASP A 280 -4.75 2.41 -15.62
N ASN A 281 -4.90 2.22 -16.94
CA ASN A 281 -6.12 1.63 -17.50
C ASN A 281 -6.19 0.08 -17.42
N VAL A 282 -5.22 -0.58 -16.79
CA VAL A 282 -5.16 -2.05 -16.72
C VAL A 282 -5.64 -2.57 -15.38
N ASN A 283 -5.39 -1.89 -14.27
CA ASN A 283 -5.82 -2.29 -12.93
C ASN A 283 -5.45 -3.75 -12.55
N ASP A 284 -4.36 -4.30 -13.09
CA ASP A 284 -3.96 -5.68 -12.76
C ASP A 284 -3.66 -5.83 -11.26
N TYR A 285 -3.22 -4.74 -10.62
CA TYR A 285 -2.86 -4.72 -9.21
C TYR A 285 -4.04 -4.95 -8.25
N TYR A 286 -5.29 -4.76 -8.71
CA TYR A 286 -6.49 -5.10 -7.92
C TYR A 286 -6.50 -6.56 -7.50
N ASN A 287 -5.93 -7.44 -8.34
CA ASN A 287 -5.80 -8.86 -8.05
C ASN A 287 -4.93 -9.15 -6.82
N TYR A 288 -4.15 -8.18 -6.34
CA TYR A 288 -3.34 -8.30 -5.13
C TYR A 288 -4.03 -7.74 -3.87
N LEU A 289 -5.08 -6.94 -4.02
CA LEU A 289 -5.71 -6.24 -2.88
C LEU A 289 -6.66 -7.13 -2.06
N ASP A 290 -7.26 -8.14 -2.67
CA ASP A 290 -8.16 -9.11 -1.99
C ASP A 290 -7.40 -10.32 -1.41
N SER A 291 -6.07 -10.29 -1.46
CA SER A 291 -5.20 -11.27 -0.82
C SER A 291 -5.36 -11.28 0.70
N ASP A 292 -5.29 -12.45 1.34
CA ASP A 292 -5.30 -12.58 2.81
C ASP A 292 -4.11 -11.88 3.50
N GLN A 293 -3.06 -11.55 2.74
CA GLN A 293 -1.87 -10.83 3.23
C GLN A 293 -1.94 -9.32 2.95
N SER A 294 -2.92 -8.84 2.20
CA SER A 294 -3.01 -7.41 1.90
C SER A 294 -3.29 -6.60 3.16
N ILE A 295 -2.91 -5.33 3.14
CA ILE A 295 -3.18 -4.39 4.25
C ILE A 295 -4.68 -4.27 4.54
N LEU A 296 -5.53 -4.45 3.52
CA LEU A 296 -6.98 -4.39 3.65
C LEU A 296 -7.52 -5.65 4.34
N SER A 297 -6.98 -6.83 4.01
CA SER A 297 -7.44 -8.11 4.55
C SER A 297 -6.91 -8.40 5.95
N ASP A 298 -5.65 -8.10 6.25
CA ASP A 298 -5.13 -8.22 7.63
C ASP A 298 -4.23 -7.03 7.98
N PRO A 299 -4.82 -5.91 8.43
CA PRO A 299 -4.03 -4.74 8.83
C PRO A 299 -3.12 -5.03 10.04
N THR A 300 -3.38 -6.10 10.80
CA THR A 300 -2.62 -6.43 12.01
C THR A 300 -1.35 -7.22 11.72
N GLN A 301 -1.23 -7.79 10.52
CA GLN A 301 -0.04 -8.49 10.08
C GLN A 301 1.09 -7.51 9.74
N SER A 302 2.33 -7.90 10.05
CA SER A 302 3.49 -7.16 9.57
C SER A 302 3.67 -7.42 8.09
N PHE A 303 3.59 -6.36 7.28
CA PHE A 303 3.98 -6.42 5.87
C PHE A 303 5.46 -6.08 5.63
N TYR A 304 6.28 -5.89 6.67
CA TYR A 304 7.71 -5.64 6.48
C TYR A 304 8.49 -6.93 6.18
N PRO A 305 9.28 -7.00 5.09
CA PRO A 305 9.34 -6.09 3.94
C PRO A 305 8.17 -6.33 2.96
N GLY A 306 7.79 -5.29 2.21
CA GLY A 306 6.61 -5.31 1.32
C GLY A 306 6.73 -6.22 0.10
N SER A 307 5.59 -6.54 -0.50
CA SER A 307 5.39 -7.39 -1.68
C SER A 307 4.18 -6.89 -2.50
N TYR A 308 3.79 -7.59 -3.57
CA TYR A 308 2.65 -7.21 -4.45
C TYR A 308 1.39 -6.81 -3.68
N GLU A 309 1.04 -7.62 -2.67
CA GLU A 309 -0.15 -7.49 -1.83
C GLU A 309 -0.17 -6.19 -1.01
N HIS A 310 0.97 -5.50 -0.95
CA HIS A 310 1.19 -4.28 -0.19
C HIS A 310 1.40 -3.05 -1.08
N VAL A 311 1.18 -3.16 -2.40
CA VAL A 311 1.35 -2.06 -3.37
C VAL A 311 0.53 -0.83 -3.01
N SER A 312 -0.63 -0.98 -2.35
CA SER A 312 -1.45 0.12 -1.86
C SER A 312 -0.72 1.04 -0.86
N TRP A 313 0.29 0.53 -0.14
CA TRP A 313 1.18 1.37 0.65
C TRP A 313 2.06 2.28 -0.22
N ALA A 314 2.52 1.76 -1.35
CA ALA A 314 3.32 2.52 -2.30
C ALA A 314 2.47 3.56 -3.05
N LEU A 315 1.26 3.15 -3.48
CA LEU A 315 0.27 3.99 -4.14
C LEU A 315 -0.16 5.18 -3.27
N PHE A 316 -0.24 5.01 -1.95
CA PHE A 316 -0.51 6.15 -1.07
C PHE A 316 0.51 7.29 -1.27
N PHE A 317 1.81 6.97 -1.40
CA PHE A 317 2.82 8.01 -1.63
C PHE A 317 2.77 8.55 -3.05
N GLU A 318 2.45 7.69 -4.02
CA GLU A 318 2.23 8.07 -5.42
C GLU A 318 1.13 9.11 -5.55
N GLU A 319 -0.09 8.80 -5.09
CA GLU A 319 -1.25 9.70 -5.18
C GLU A 319 -1.07 10.97 -4.36
N LYS A 320 -0.43 10.87 -3.19
CA LYS A 320 -0.31 12.01 -2.27
C LYS A 320 0.80 12.98 -2.66
N PHE A 321 1.94 12.48 -3.14
CA PHE A 321 3.14 13.29 -3.40
C PHE A 321 3.51 13.37 -4.87
N GLY A 322 2.88 12.58 -5.74
CA GLY A 322 3.20 12.42 -7.15
C GLY A 322 4.39 11.50 -7.40
N SER A 323 4.52 11.06 -8.65
CA SER A 323 5.49 10.05 -9.12
C SER A 323 6.95 10.35 -8.81
N GLN A 324 7.30 11.64 -8.71
CA GLN A 324 8.66 12.05 -8.36
C GLN A 324 9.08 11.60 -6.95
N PHE A 325 8.13 11.30 -6.06
CA PHE A 325 8.43 10.80 -4.72
C PHE A 325 9.30 9.54 -4.78
N TRP A 326 8.89 8.53 -5.54
CA TRP A 326 9.59 7.25 -5.62
C TRP A 326 10.91 7.36 -6.39
N VAL A 327 10.98 8.21 -7.42
CA VAL A 327 12.24 8.53 -8.11
C VAL A 327 13.27 9.09 -7.12
N ASN A 328 12.86 10.02 -6.26
CA ASN A 328 13.75 10.61 -5.25
C ASN A 328 14.16 9.59 -4.18
N VAL A 329 13.25 8.69 -3.75
CA VAL A 329 13.56 7.59 -2.83
C VAL A 329 14.63 6.69 -3.45
N TRP A 330 14.50 6.31 -4.71
CA TRP A 330 15.49 5.48 -5.40
C TRP A 330 16.82 6.21 -5.64
N GLN A 331 16.80 7.53 -5.83
CA GLN A 331 18.02 8.34 -5.87
C GLN A 331 18.75 8.33 -4.50
N ILE A 332 18.02 8.37 -3.39
CA ILE A 332 18.60 8.20 -2.03
C ILE A 332 19.22 6.81 -1.89
N ILE A 333 18.51 5.76 -2.32
CA ILE A 333 18.98 4.37 -2.27
C ILE A 333 20.25 4.19 -3.10
N SER A 334 20.30 4.73 -4.32
CA SER A 334 21.49 4.66 -5.18
C SER A 334 22.71 5.33 -4.52
N ASN A 335 22.50 6.48 -3.88
CA ASN A 335 23.55 7.19 -3.13
C ASN A 335 23.93 6.51 -1.80
N SER A 336 23.10 5.60 -1.28
CA SER A 336 23.32 4.90 -0.01
C SER A 336 22.78 3.47 -0.06
N PRO A 337 23.45 2.54 -0.77
CA PRO A 337 22.90 1.22 -1.09
C PRO A 337 22.49 0.34 0.10
N ASN A 338 23.00 0.63 1.30
CA ASN A 338 22.68 -0.10 2.53
C ASN A 338 21.55 0.54 3.36
N ILE A 339 20.95 1.63 2.88
CA ILE A 339 19.76 2.22 3.53
C ILE A 339 18.58 1.24 3.44
N THR A 340 17.72 1.21 4.45
CA THR A 340 16.47 0.45 4.37
C THR A 340 15.42 1.25 3.60
N MET A 341 14.42 0.57 3.04
CA MET A 341 13.34 1.24 2.30
C MET A 341 12.64 2.30 3.16
N VAL A 342 12.26 1.93 4.39
CA VAL A 342 11.58 2.85 5.32
C VAL A 342 12.47 4.04 5.70
N LYS A 343 13.79 3.87 5.84
CA LYS A 343 14.70 5.00 6.08
C LYS A 343 14.86 5.91 4.88
N ALA A 344 14.87 5.38 3.66
CA ALA A 344 14.92 6.19 2.43
C ALA A 344 13.63 7.03 2.29
N VAL A 345 12.47 6.41 2.48
CA VAL A 345 11.16 7.10 2.57
C VAL A 345 11.16 8.14 3.69
N THR A 346 11.70 7.81 4.86
CA THR A 346 11.79 8.74 5.99
C THR A 346 12.66 9.96 5.68
N GLN A 347 13.79 9.75 5.01
CA GLN A 347 14.66 10.84 4.57
C GLN A 347 13.96 11.72 3.53
N GLN A 348 13.27 11.12 2.56
CA GLN A 348 12.50 11.85 1.54
C GLN A 348 11.38 12.71 2.14
N LEU A 349 10.72 12.23 3.19
CA LEU A 349 9.67 12.96 3.91
C LEU A 349 10.20 14.04 4.87
N GLY A 350 11.52 14.14 5.05
CA GLY A 350 12.15 15.13 5.94
C GLY A 350 12.25 14.71 7.41
N GLY A 351 12.09 13.41 7.73
CA GLY A 351 12.41 12.84 9.04
C GLY A 351 11.29 12.02 9.69
N GLN A 352 11.60 11.42 10.85
CA GLN A 352 10.75 10.41 11.50
C GLN A 352 9.34 10.91 11.84
N GLN A 353 9.18 12.18 12.22
CA GLN A 353 7.86 12.72 12.56
C GLN A 353 6.96 12.79 11.32
N ALA A 354 7.47 13.32 10.21
CA ALA A 354 6.75 13.39 8.95
C ALA A 354 6.44 11.99 8.41
N TYR A 355 7.39 11.06 8.53
CA TYR A 355 7.16 9.66 8.20
C TYR A 355 6.00 9.04 9.01
N MET A 356 6.02 9.16 10.34
CA MET A 356 4.97 8.56 11.18
C MET A 356 3.59 9.20 10.93
N GLN A 357 3.53 10.50 10.62
CA GLN A 357 2.31 11.19 10.23
C GLN A 357 1.75 10.64 8.92
N ASN A 358 2.59 10.47 7.89
CA ASN A 358 2.17 9.91 6.62
C ASN A 358 1.85 8.43 6.70
N TYR A 359 2.55 7.68 7.56
CA TYR A 359 2.25 6.27 7.78
C TYR A 359 0.87 6.08 8.41
N VAL A 360 0.51 6.82 9.46
CA VAL A 360 -0.85 6.69 10.02
C VAL A 360 -1.92 7.14 9.03
N GLU A 361 -1.63 8.17 8.24
CA GLU A 361 -2.56 8.63 7.21
C GLU A 361 -2.75 7.60 6.09
N SER A 362 -1.69 6.92 5.66
CA SER A 362 -1.82 5.83 4.70
C SER A 362 -2.73 4.74 5.26
N GLN A 363 -2.55 4.35 6.52
CA GLN A 363 -3.44 3.38 7.18
C GLN A 363 -4.88 3.89 7.30
N MET A 364 -5.09 5.20 7.41
CA MET A 364 -6.43 5.79 7.35
C MET A 364 -7.06 5.74 5.96
N TRP A 365 -6.28 5.88 4.88
CA TRP A 365 -6.76 5.71 3.50
C TRP A 365 -7.20 4.27 3.26
N HIS A 366 -6.44 3.29 3.76
CA HIS A 366 -6.84 1.88 3.74
C HIS A 366 -8.13 1.63 4.55
N TYR A 367 -8.23 2.17 5.78
CA TYR A 367 -9.49 2.11 6.54
C TYR A 367 -10.68 2.71 5.77
N ALA A 368 -10.44 3.79 5.04
CA ALA A 368 -11.42 4.50 4.24
C ALA A 368 -11.65 3.89 2.84
N SER A 369 -11.22 2.64 2.62
CA SER A 369 -11.44 1.93 1.36
C SER A 369 -12.67 1.03 1.39
N GLY A 370 -13.13 0.65 0.20
CA GLY A 370 -14.30 -0.17 -0.05
C GLY A 370 -15.63 0.52 0.24
N ASN A 371 -16.70 -0.13 -0.22
CA ASN A 371 -18.06 0.40 -0.20
C ASN A 371 -18.58 0.82 1.19
N ALA A 372 -18.09 0.19 2.26
CA ALA A 372 -18.57 0.47 3.61
C ALA A 372 -17.98 1.76 4.21
N ASN A 373 -16.76 2.14 3.79
CA ASN A 373 -15.98 3.17 4.47
C ASN A 373 -15.57 4.34 3.58
N SER A 374 -15.71 4.25 2.24
CA SER A 374 -15.25 5.26 1.30
C SER A 374 -15.99 6.61 1.38
N PRO A 375 -15.36 7.68 1.92
CA PRO A 375 -15.95 9.01 1.85
C PRO A 375 -15.58 9.70 0.54
N ALA A 376 -16.42 10.61 0.04
CA ALA A 376 -16.16 11.29 -1.24
C ALA A 376 -14.87 12.15 -1.25
N SER A 377 -14.40 12.59 -0.07
CA SER A 377 -13.36 13.62 0.06
C SER A 377 -12.07 13.17 0.74
N PHE A 378 -11.85 11.86 0.92
CA PHE A 378 -10.66 11.33 1.61
C PHE A 378 -10.38 9.88 1.21
N GLY A 379 -9.10 9.51 1.10
CA GLY A 379 -8.66 8.16 0.71
C GLY A 379 -8.13 8.12 -0.72
N PHE A 380 -7.83 6.90 -1.18
CA PHE A 380 -7.38 6.64 -2.55
C PHE A 380 -8.40 7.12 -3.59
N GLU A 381 -7.94 7.50 -4.78
CA GLU A 381 -8.81 7.86 -5.90
C GLU A 381 -9.82 6.74 -6.19
N GLU A 382 -9.32 5.51 -6.31
CA GLU A 382 -10.06 4.29 -6.65
C GLU A 382 -10.60 3.51 -5.44
N ARG A 383 -10.62 4.14 -4.26
CA ARG A 383 -11.02 3.50 -2.99
C ARG A 383 -12.36 2.77 -3.02
N THR A 384 -13.27 3.13 -3.93
CA THR A 384 -14.57 2.45 -4.08
C THR A 384 -14.46 1.06 -4.68
N ASP A 385 -13.44 0.83 -5.50
CA ASP A 385 -13.17 -0.42 -6.21
C ASP A 385 -12.28 -1.35 -5.36
N TYR A 386 -11.61 -0.80 -4.34
CA TYR A 386 -10.85 -1.57 -3.37
C TYR A 386 -11.75 -2.43 -2.45
N PRO A 387 -11.25 -3.58 -1.96
CA PRO A 387 -11.91 -4.34 -0.90
C PRO A 387 -12.20 -3.50 0.35
N SER A 388 -13.28 -3.86 1.07
CA SER A 388 -13.52 -3.25 2.38
C SER A 388 -12.52 -3.81 3.40
N PRO A 389 -11.85 -2.95 4.18
CA PRO A 389 -10.83 -3.41 5.12
C PRO A 389 -11.44 -4.19 6.28
N ASN A 390 -10.71 -5.18 6.76
CA ASN A 390 -11.09 -5.93 7.95
C ASN A 390 -10.98 -5.06 9.20
N ILE A 391 -12.09 -5.00 9.95
CA ILE A 391 -12.20 -4.19 11.17
C ILE A 391 -11.83 -5.05 12.38
N THR A 392 -10.71 -4.71 13.03
CA THR A 392 -10.20 -5.36 14.24
C THR A 392 -11.23 -5.36 15.38
N SER A 393 -11.91 -4.23 15.62
CA SER A 393 -12.97 -4.19 16.65
C SER A 393 -14.04 -3.12 16.39
N THR A 394 -15.22 -3.32 16.98
CA THR A 394 -16.31 -2.33 16.97
C THR A 394 -16.68 -1.91 18.38
N PHE A 395 -16.72 -0.61 18.62
CA PHE A 395 -17.04 0.04 19.89
C PHE A 395 -18.42 0.70 19.87
N PHE A 396 -19.03 0.83 21.06
CA PHE A 396 -20.27 1.57 21.26
C PHE A 396 -20.16 2.62 22.38
N GLY A 397 -19.91 3.88 22.02
CA GLY A 397 -19.92 5.00 22.97
C GLY A 397 -18.80 4.98 23.99
N ASP A 398 -19.15 4.76 25.26
CA ASP A 398 -18.23 4.77 26.40
C ASP A 398 -17.54 3.40 26.60
N ASP A 399 -17.03 2.86 25.50
CA ASP A 399 -16.54 1.49 25.37
C ASP A 399 -15.01 1.44 25.43
N SER A 400 -14.47 0.25 25.64
CA SER A 400 -13.03 0.01 25.70
C SER A 400 -12.64 -1.28 25.01
N LEU A 401 -11.42 -1.31 24.47
CA LEU A 401 -10.83 -2.53 23.93
C LEU A 401 -10.82 -3.60 25.02
N ALA A 402 -11.46 -4.74 24.74
CA ALA A 402 -11.72 -5.77 25.73
C ALA A 402 -10.42 -6.36 26.29
N ASN A 403 -9.38 -6.44 25.47
CA ASN A 403 -8.03 -6.84 25.83
C ASN A 403 -7.03 -5.92 25.14
N PRO A 404 -5.83 -5.69 25.69
CA PRO A 404 -4.79 -4.96 24.99
C PRO A 404 -4.37 -5.69 23.71
N ASP A 405 -4.23 -4.95 22.61
CA ASP A 405 -3.77 -5.47 21.33
C ASP A 405 -2.27 -5.21 21.15
N THR A 406 -1.61 -6.07 20.38
CA THR A 406 -0.19 -5.93 20.01
C THR A 406 -0.09 -5.55 18.55
N LEU A 407 0.58 -4.44 18.23
CA LEU A 407 0.87 -4.08 16.85
C LEU A 407 2.20 -4.68 16.41
N GLN A 408 2.19 -5.44 15.33
CA GLN A 408 3.41 -5.91 14.68
C GLN A 408 4.17 -4.75 14.02
N LEU A 409 5.40 -5.00 13.56
CA LEU A 409 6.14 -4.05 12.73
C LEU A 409 5.33 -3.70 11.47
N MET A 410 5.36 -2.45 11.03
CA MET A 410 4.60 -1.99 9.85
C MET A 410 3.16 -2.56 9.81
N SER A 411 2.39 -2.37 10.88
CA SER A 411 1.00 -2.84 10.96
C SER A 411 0.10 -1.79 11.62
N ALA A 412 -1.21 -2.04 11.61
CA ALA A 412 -2.21 -1.21 12.25
C ALA A 412 -3.37 -2.02 12.87
N GLY A 413 -4.03 -1.42 13.86
CA GLY A 413 -5.33 -1.85 14.37
C GLY A 413 -6.42 -0.94 13.83
N TYR A 414 -7.45 -1.52 13.20
CA TYR A 414 -8.57 -0.78 12.62
C TYR A 414 -9.81 -0.97 13.48
N HIS A 415 -10.32 0.11 14.05
CA HIS A 415 -11.47 0.06 14.92
C HIS A 415 -12.57 0.98 14.43
N THR A 416 -13.81 0.56 14.63
CA THR A 416 -14.98 1.35 14.28
C THR A 416 -15.76 1.67 15.54
N VAL A 417 -16.21 2.91 15.69
CA VAL A 417 -17.15 3.30 16.73
C VAL A 417 -18.49 3.59 16.08
N GLN A 418 -19.50 2.82 16.44
CA GLN A 418 -20.87 3.11 16.04
C GLN A 418 -21.40 4.26 16.90
N ALA A 419 -21.87 5.34 16.27
CA ALA A 419 -22.46 6.43 17.01
C ALA A 419 -23.86 6.04 17.49
N ALA A 420 -23.99 5.63 18.75
CA ALA A 420 -25.28 5.55 19.44
C ALA A 420 -25.65 6.94 20.02
N PRO A 421 -26.84 7.16 20.65
CA PRO A 421 -27.31 8.49 21.03
C PRO A 421 -26.59 9.05 22.27
N PHE A 422 -25.26 9.12 22.22
CA PHE A 422 -24.43 9.75 23.22
C PHE A 422 -24.52 11.27 23.07
N SER A 423 -24.38 11.98 24.18
CA SER A 423 -24.30 13.43 24.21
C SER A 423 -22.94 13.85 24.71
N GLY A 424 -22.40 14.97 24.21
CA GLY A 424 -21.09 15.49 24.61
C GLY A 424 -20.08 15.45 23.48
N SER A 425 -18.81 15.65 23.83
CA SER A 425 -17.71 15.58 22.89
C SER A 425 -17.11 14.17 22.86
N VAL A 426 -16.64 13.73 21.69
CA VAL A 426 -15.91 12.46 21.54
C VAL A 426 -14.49 12.62 22.08
N ALA A 427 -14.12 11.76 23.01
CA ALA A 427 -12.74 11.56 23.47
C ALA A 427 -12.27 10.14 23.17
N ILE A 428 -10.98 10.02 22.87
CA ILE A 428 -10.28 8.75 22.75
C ILE A 428 -9.15 8.79 23.76
N ASN A 429 -9.22 7.91 24.74
CA ASN A 429 -8.13 7.70 25.67
C ASN A 429 -7.32 6.50 25.17
N SER A 430 -6.00 6.66 25.08
CA SER A 430 -5.09 5.55 24.78
C SER A 430 -4.24 5.25 25.98
N GLU A 431 -4.07 3.97 26.30
CA GLU A 431 -3.05 3.48 27.21
C GLU A 431 -2.03 2.68 26.40
N ILE A 432 -0.75 3.07 26.41
CA ILE A 432 0.30 2.49 25.59
C ILE A 432 1.50 2.16 26.46
N ASP A 433 2.08 0.99 26.27
CA ASP A 433 3.20 0.57 27.10
C ASP A 433 4.46 1.45 26.85
N PHE A 434 5.09 1.84 27.96
CA PHE A 434 5.84 3.08 28.26
C PHE A 434 7.00 3.55 27.34
N VAL A 435 7.29 2.87 26.23
CA VAL A 435 8.51 3.14 25.42
C VAL A 435 8.17 3.44 23.95
N ASN A 436 6.89 3.38 23.56
CA ASN A 436 6.51 3.28 22.16
C ASN A 436 5.60 4.41 21.64
N LYS A 437 6.15 5.19 20.72
CA LYS A 437 5.38 6.14 19.89
C LYS A 437 4.65 5.35 18.81
N ILE A 438 3.36 5.12 19.01
CA ILE A 438 2.43 4.80 17.92
C ILE A 438 1.70 6.08 17.52
N MET A 439 1.12 6.08 16.33
CA MET A 439 0.25 7.16 15.89
C MET A 439 -1.20 6.67 15.88
N ILE A 440 -2.11 7.52 16.34
CA ILE A 440 -3.54 7.25 16.32
C ILE A 440 -4.19 8.18 15.30
N GLY A 441 -4.77 7.61 14.25
CA GLY A 441 -5.60 8.29 13.28
C GLY A 441 -7.07 8.15 13.65
N VAL A 442 -7.87 9.20 13.45
CA VAL A 442 -9.30 9.20 13.75
C VAL A 442 -10.05 9.85 12.61
N LEU A 443 -11.06 9.17 12.06
CA LEU A 443 -11.87 9.62 10.94
C LEU A 443 -13.35 9.73 11.36
N GLY A 444 -13.88 10.95 11.39
CA GLY A 444 -15.27 11.22 11.74
C GLY A 444 -16.15 11.24 10.49
N TYR A 445 -17.21 10.43 10.49
CA TYR A 445 -18.22 10.41 9.43
C TYR A 445 -19.46 11.16 9.91
N PHE A 446 -19.74 12.32 9.34
CA PHE A 446 -20.80 13.21 9.83
C PHE A 446 -22.13 13.01 9.10
N LYS A 447 -23.23 13.28 9.80
CA LYS A 447 -24.61 13.15 9.28
C LYS A 447 -24.93 14.06 8.10
N ASN A 448 -24.17 15.15 7.93
CA ASN A 448 -24.26 16.05 6.78
C ASN A 448 -23.48 15.54 5.55
N GLY A 449 -22.87 14.34 5.63
CA GLY A 449 -22.10 13.73 4.54
C GLY A 449 -20.63 14.12 4.50
N THR A 450 -20.16 15.04 5.36
CA THR A 450 -18.74 15.42 5.40
C THR A 450 -17.91 14.43 6.21
N THR A 451 -16.61 14.38 5.95
CA THR A 451 -15.63 13.69 6.80
C THR A 451 -14.54 14.62 7.28
N GLU A 452 -14.05 14.39 8.48
CA GLU A 452 -12.88 15.07 9.04
C GLU A 452 -11.95 14.02 9.63
N PHE A 453 -10.63 14.20 9.46
CA PHE A 453 -9.66 13.34 10.11
C PHE A 453 -8.74 14.12 11.05
N LYS A 454 -8.23 13.42 12.06
CA LYS A 454 -7.23 13.94 13.01
C LYS A 454 -6.21 12.85 13.31
N THR A 455 -4.96 13.26 13.47
CA THR A 455 -3.88 12.37 13.91
C THR A 455 -3.37 12.82 15.27
N PHE A 456 -3.09 11.85 16.13
CA PHE A 456 -2.56 12.06 17.47
C PHE A 456 -1.31 11.21 17.65
N SER A 457 -0.34 11.73 18.38
CA SER A 457 0.84 10.98 18.81
C SER A 457 0.70 10.66 20.29
N SER A 458 1.08 9.45 20.71
CA SER A 458 1.29 9.21 22.13
C SER A 458 2.47 10.03 22.64
N HIS A 459 2.25 10.77 23.72
CA HIS A 459 3.28 11.53 24.42
C HIS A 459 3.95 10.66 25.50
N ASN A 460 4.90 11.20 26.26
CA ASN A 460 5.66 10.48 27.30
C ASN A 460 4.79 10.02 28.51
N SER A 461 3.47 9.95 28.34
CA SER A 461 2.48 9.52 29.32
C SER A 461 1.96 8.13 28.96
N ILE A 462 1.76 7.30 29.99
CA ILE A 462 1.13 5.97 29.89
C ILE A 462 -0.30 6.09 29.35
N SER A 463 -0.95 7.21 29.63
CA SER A 463 -2.33 7.49 29.27
C SER A 463 -2.44 8.89 28.69
N ASP A 464 -2.93 8.97 27.46
CA ASP A 464 -3.28 10.24 26.81
C ASP A 464 -4.78 10.29 26.54
N GLN A 465 -5.38 11.46 26.71
CA GLN A 465 -6.76 11.74 26.31
C GLN A 465 -6.77 12.72 25.14
N PHE A 466 -7.26 12.25 24.00
CA PHE A 466 -7.44 13.03 22.80
C PHE A 466 -8.90 13.43 22.67
N ILE A 467 -9.18 14.73 22.70
CA ILE A 467 -10.54 15.26 22.51
C ILE A 467 -10.63 15.81 21.09
N THR A 468 -11.51 15.21 20.30
CA THR A 468 -11.66 15.54 18.88
C THR A 468 -12.31 16.90 18.67
N GLY A 469 -13.13 17.36 19.63
CA GLY A 469 -14.04 18.50 19.46
C GLY A 469 -15.34 18.13 18.74
N TRP A 470 -15.46 16.91 18.22
CA TRP A 470 -16.66 16.43 17.54
C TRP A 470 -17.77 16.09 18.51
N LYS A 471 -19.01 16.29 18.07
CA LYS A 471 -20.21 15.97 18.84
C LYS A 471 -20.80 14.65 18.37
N TRP A 472 -21.12 13.79 19.33
CA TRP A 472 -21.76 12.50 19.07
C TRP A 472 -23.05 12.63 18.26
N ASP A 473 -23.87 13.66 18.51
CA ASP A 473 -25.14 13.85 17.80
C ASP A 473 -24.97 14.22 16.32
N LYS A 474 -23.77 14.61 15.90
CA LYS A 474 -23.42 14.97 14.51
C LYS A 474 -22.77 13.84 13.73
N LEU A 475 -22.40 12.74 14.38
CA LEU A 475 -21.66 11.64 13.78
C LEU A 475 -22.59 10.47 13.43
N ASN A 476 -22.28 9.79 12.33
CA ASN A 476 -22.81 8.47 11.96
C ASN A 476 -21.91 7.36 12.54
N LYS A 477 -20.60 7.52 12.38
CA LYS A 477 -19.58 6.59 12.89
C LYS A 477 -18.23 7.30 13.02
N ILE A 478 -17.30 6.66 13.71
CA ILE A 478 -15.90 7.08 13.79
C ILE A 478 -15.02 5.89 13.44
N GLY A 479 -14.05 6.08 12.53
CA GLY A 479 -12.94 5.16 12.36
C GLY A 479 -11.77 5.55 13.25
N ILE A 480 -11.10 4.57 13.86
CA ILE A 480 -9.89 4.76 14.66
C ILE A 480 -8.84 3.80 14.12
N VAL A 481 -7.66 4.33 13.81
CA VAL A 481 -6.50 3.58 13.35
C VAL A 481 -5.38 3.73 14.36
N ALA A 482 -4.88 2.64 14.92
CA ALA A 482 -3.67 2.64 15.74
C ALA A 482 -2.52 2.04 14.92
N ALA A 483 -1.51 2.85 14.58
CA ALA A 483 -0.50 2.48 13.58
C ALA A 483 0.91 2.37 14.17
N ASN A 484 1.60 1.27 13.85
CA ASN A 484 3.01 1.04 14.15
C ASN A 484 3.85 1.03 12.85
N GLY A 485 4.36 2.19 12.44
CA GLY A 485 5.20 2.34 11.24
C GLY A 485 6.66 1.94 11.41
N LYS A 486 7.04 1.22 12.47
CA LYS A 486 8.45 0.87 12.72
C LYS A 486 8.88 -0.37 11.94
N GLU A 487 10.11 -0.34 11.44
CA GLU A 487 10.80 -1.46 10.77
C GLU A 487 11.56 -2.40 11.73
N SER A 488 11.54 -2.12 13.05
CA SER A 488 12.24 -2.94 14.04
C SER A 488 11.55 -2.97 15.41
N PRO A 489 11.73 -4.05 16.20
CA PRO A 489 11.10 -4.22 17.51
C PRO A 489 11.40 -3.06 18.49
N PRO A 490 10.58 -2.86 19.54
CA PRO A 490 9.52 -3.76 20.01
C PRO A 490 8.15 -3.56 19.34
N ASN A 491 7.33 -4.60 19.38
CA ASN A 491 5.91 -4.55 19.04
C ASN A 491 5.13 -3.91 20.20
N PRO A 492 4.52 -2.73 20.03
CA PRO A 492 3.82 -2.06 21.11
C PRO A 492 2.50 -2.74 21.45
N VAL A 493 2.20 -2.75 22.75
CA VAL A 493 0.88 -3.11 23.28
C VAL A 493 0.11 -1.83 23.56
N TYR A 494 -1.16 -1.79 23.15
CA TYR A 494 -2.02 -0.62 23.33
C TYR A 494 -3.43 -1.03 23.76
N THR A 495 -4.10 -0.10 24.45
CA THR A 495 -5.52 -0.17 24.78
C THR A 495 -6.17 1.15 24.37
N LEU A 496 -7.34 1.08 23.73
CA LEU A 496 -8.15 2.25 23.42
C LEU A 496 -9.43 2.25 24.25
N LYS A 497 -9.81 3.43 24.74
CA LYS A 497 -11.09 3.67 25.41
C LYS A 497 -11.74 4.86 24.74
N VAL A 498 -12.90 4.65 24.14
CA VAL A 498 -13.69 5.72 23.54
C VAL A 498 -14.66 6.21 24.60
N ARG A 499 -14.71 7.51 24.84
CA ARG A 499 -15.53 8.10 25.91
C ARG A 499 -16.35 9.26 25.41
N SER A 500 -17.51 9.43 26.02
CA SER A 500 -18.24 10.69 25.93
C SER A 500 -17.82 11.61 27.07
N VAL A 501 -17.21 12.74 26.73
CA VAL A 501 -16.82 13.75 27.71
C VAL A 501 -17.76 14.94 27.67
N GLN A 502 -18.25 15.27 28.86
CA GLN A 502 -18.95 16.53 29.12
C GLN A 502 -17.99 17.44 29.88
N PRO A 503 -17.88 18.73 29.49
CA PRO A 503 -17.06 19.68 30.23
C PRO A 503 -17.66 19.95 31.61
N THR A 504 -16.82 19.85 32.64
CA THR A 504 -17.19 20.12 34.05
C THR A 504 -16.87 21.55 34.50
N GLU A 505 -16.01 22.26 33.76
CA GLU A 505 -15.66 23.67 33.99
C GLU A 505 -15.61 24.47 32.67
N ASN A 506 -15.84 25.78 32.76
CA ASN A 506 -15.57 26.72 31.67
C ASN A 506 -14.10 27.09 31.73
N LYS A 507 -13.35 26.86 30.64
CA LYS A 507 -11.90 27.06 30.65
C LYS A 507 -11.35 27.35 29.27
N LEU A 508 -10.45 28.31 29.17
CA LEU A 508 -9.58 28.52 28.02
C LEU A 508 -8.25 27.77 28.23
N GLU A 509 -7.96 26.80 27.38
CA GLU A 509 -6.71 26.02 27.43
C GLU A 509 -5.57 26.77 26.73
N GLN A 510 -4.34 26.43 27.11
CA GLN A 510 -3.16 26.94 26.41
C GLN A 510 -3.08 26.36 24.99
N ASN A 511 -2.79 27.21 24.00
CA ASN A 511 -2.69 26.78 22.60
C ASN A 511 -1.54 25.79 22.38
N PHE A 512 -1.70 24.86 21.44
CA PHE A 512 -0.68 23.87 21.11
C PHE A 512 -0.56 23.65 19.59
N PRO A 513 0.66 23.58 19.04
CA PRO A 513 1.95 23.85 19.70
C PRO A 513 2.09 25.32 20.13
N ASN A 514 2.93 25.58 21.13
CA ASN A 514 3.36 26.91 21.54
C ASN A 514 4.80 26.86 22.09
N PRO A 515 5.80 27.44 21.40
CA PRO A 515 5.68 28.24 20.19
C PRO A 515 5.17 27.45 18.97
N PHE A 516 4.54 28.12 18.02
CA PHE A 516 4.12 27.55 16.74
C PHE A 516 4.79 28.25 15.57
N SER A 517 4.87 27.60 14.40
CA SER A 517 5.50 28.16 13.19
C SER A 517 4.49 28.52 12.08
N ASN A 518 3.59 27.59 11.74
CA ASN A 518 2.59 27.80 10.69
C ASN A 518 1.15 27.76 11.23
N GLN A 519 0.86 26.83 12.12
CA GLN A 519 -0.48 26.62 12.67
C GLN A 519 -0.39 26.27 14.16
N THR A 520 -1.37 26.76 14.92
CA THR A 520 -1.63 26.31 16.30
C THR A 520 -3.11 26.00 16.47
N THR A 521 -3.48 25.45 17.62
CA THR A 521 -4.86 25.14 17.96
C THR A 521 -5.21 25.79 19.29
N ILE A 522 -6.33 26.53 19.32
CA ILE A 522 -6.92 27.08 20.54
C ILE A 522 -8.09 26.20 20.96
N ARG A 523 -8.18 25.89 22.26
CA ARG A 523 -9.23 25.04 22.80
C ARG A 523 -9.88 25.66 24.04
N TYR A 524 -11.20 25.51 24.16
CA TYR A 524 -11.93 25.90 25.37
C TYR A 524 -13.13 25.00 25.64
N SER A 525 -13.63 25.02 26.87
CA SER A 525 -14.79 24.27 27.32
C SER A 525 -15.91 25.18 27.85
N LEU A 526 -17.16 24.76 27.64
CA LEU A 526 -18.37 25.40 28.14
C LEU A 526 -19.25 24.36 28.85
N THR A 527 -19.58 24.55 30.12
CA THR A 527 -20.46 23.64 30.89
C THR A 527 -21.93 23.76 30.51
N GLN A 528 -22.33 24.89 29.92
CA GLN A 528 -23.69 25.18 29.48
C GLN A 528 -23.68 26.12 28.27
N GLN A 529 -24.86 26.42 27.71
CA GLN A 529 -24.95 27.40 26.64
C GLN A 529 -24.54 28.80 27.12
N ARG A 530 -23.69 29.50 26.34
CA ARG A 530 -23.14 30.82 26.65
C ARG A 530 -23.02 31.66 25.37
N GLU A 531 -23.02 32.98 25.50
CA GLU A 531 -22.54 33.87 24.43
C GLU A 531 -21.01 33.84 24.43
N VAL A 532 -20.42 33.54 23.28
CA VAL A 532 -18.97 33.32 23.15
C VAL A 532 -18.37 34.25 22.13
N THR A 533 -17.36 34.99 22.56
CA THR A 533 -16.48 35.74 21.66
C THR A 533 -15.03 35.28 21.87
N LEU A 534 -14.40 34.73 20.83
CA LEU A 534 -12.99 34.33 20.82
C LEU A 534 -12.22 35.21 19.82
N GLU A 535 -11.22 35.94 20.30
CA GLU A 535 -10.49 36.95 19.51
C GLU A 535 -8.97 36.82 19.72
N ILE A 536 -8.19 37.21 18.70
CA ILE A 536 -6.72 37.29 18.75
C ILE A 536 -6.30 38.76 18.74
N PHE A 537 -5.28 39.09 19.53
CA PHE A 537 -4.68 40.42 19.68
C PHE A 537 -3.15 40.35 19.55
N ASP A 538 -2.55 41.44 19.10
CA ASP A 538 -1.11 41.64 19.21
C ASP A 538 -0.68 42.17 20.59
N VAL A 539 0.62 42.36 20.78
CA VAL A 539 1.19 42.87 22.05
C VAL A 539 0.74 44.30 22.42
N LEU A 540 0.23 45.07 21.46
CA LEU A 540 -0.30 46.42 21.69
C LEU A 540 -1.81 46.39 21.99
N GLY A 541 -2.43 45.21 22.03
CA GLY A 541 -3.86 45.04 22.24
C GLY A 541 -4.70 45.34 21.00
N ARG A 542 -4.11 45.43 19.80
CA ARG A 542 -4.87 45.59 18.55
C ARG A 542 -5.45 44.24 18.16
N LYS A 543 -6.75 44.21 17.86
CA LYS A 543 -7.44 42.99 17.42
C LYS A 543 -6.95 42.60 16.03
N ILE A 544 -6.48 41.37 15.90
CA ILE A 544 -6.01 40.76 14.65
C ILE A 544 -7.16 40.03 13.98
N SER A 545 -7.91 39.22 14.72
CA SER A 545 -9.03 38.44 14.18
C SER A 545 -10.07 38.09 15.24
N THR A 546 -11.30 37.85 14.81
CA THR A 546 -12.38 37.26 15.61
C THR A 546 -12.65 35.85 15.06
N ILE A 547 -12.43 34.84 15.88
CA ILE A 547 -12.58 33.42 15.52
C ILE A 547 -14.03 32.97 15.72
N VAL A 548 -14.65 33.43 16.80
CA VAL A 548 -16.03 33.08 17.19
C VAL A 548 -16.69 34.33 17.74
N ASP A 549 -17.94 34.57 17.33
CA ASP A 549 -18.81 35.59 17.93
C ASP A 549 -20.28 35.16 17.79
N ARG A 550 -20.70 34.21 18.62
CA ARG A 550 -22.05 33.61 18.56
C ARG A 550 -22.38 32.80 19.83
N PRO A 551 -23.66 32.54 20.09
CA PRO A 551 -24.06 31.59 21.13
C PRO A 551 -23.58 30.17 20.81
N GLN A 552 -23.06 29.49 21.83
CA GLN A 552 -22.60 28.10 21.73
C GLN A 552 -23.12 27.27 22.90
N LYS A 553 -23.50 26.02 22.62
CA LYS A 553 -24.02 25.07 23.62
C LYS A 553 -22.90 24.53 24.52
N ALA A 554 -23.27 23.78 25.56
CA ALA A 554 -22.32 23.02 26.37
C ALA A 554 -21.41 22.15 25.48
N GLY A 555 -20.11 22.19 25.73
CA GLY A 555 -19.16 21.49 24.89
C GLY A 555 -17.72 21.90 25.01
N ILE A 556 -16.84 21.06 24.46
CA ILE A 556 -15.45 21.39 24.20
C ILE A 556 -15.33 21.82 22.74
N TYR A 557 -14.65 22.94 22.50
CA TYR A 557 -14.47 23.58 21.20
C TYR A 557 -12.99 23.72 20.88
N THR A 558 -12.63 23.47 19.63
CA THR A 558 -11.25 23.45 19.15
C THR A 558 -11.19 24.19 17.82
N TYR A 559 -10.35 25.21 17.73
CA TYR A 559 -10.21 26.06 16.55
C TYR A 559 -8.75 26.09 16.07
N PRO A 560 -8.47 25.67 14.82
CA PRO A 560 -7.16 25.86 14.22
C PRO A 560 -6.96 27.35 13.91
N VAL A 561 -5.73 27.83 14.10
CA VAL A 561 -5.31 29.20 13.80
C VAL A 561 -4.05 29.12 12.94
N THR A 562 -4.08 29.75 11.76
CA THR A 562 -2.92 29.86 10.87
C THR A 562 -2.16 31.16 11.14
N ALA A 563 -0.85 31.14 10.91
CA ALA A 563 0.04 32.30 11.05
C ALA A 563 -0.03 33.27 9.83
N GLU A 564 -1.07 33.16 9.02
CA GLU A 564 -1.23 33.96 7.80
C GLU A 564 -1.43 35.43 8.17
N GLY A 565 -0.62 36.32 7.57
CA GLY A 565 -0.63 37.75 7.89
C GLY A 565 -0.03 38.13 9.25
N MET A 566 0.47 37.17 10.05
CA MET A 566 1.09 37.41 11.36
C MET A 566 2.63 37.40 11.26
N ALA A 567 3.32 38.34 11.93
CA ALA A 567 4.78 38.33 12.05
C ALA A 567 5.25 37.46 13.23
N SER A 568 6.50 36.98 13.22
CA SER A 568 7.09 36.31 14.39
C SER A 568 7.00 37.22 15.63
N GLY A 569 6.52 36.69 16.75
CA GLY A 569 6.27 37.50 17.94
C GLY A 569 5.28 36.87 18.91
N VAL A 570 4.91 37.66 19.92
CA VAL A 570 3.95 37.28 20.95
C VAL A 570 2.57 37.81 20.58
N TYR A 571 1.55 36.99 20.80
CA TYR A 571 0.15 37.33 20.62
C TYR A 571 -0.66 36.87 21.83
N PHE A 572 -1.85 37.42 21.96
CA PHE A 572 -2.80 37.05 22.99
C PHE A 572 -4.11 36.62 22.36
N TYR A 573 -4.75 35.61 22.92
CA TYR A 573 -6.12 35.26 22.54
C TYR A 573 -7.00 35.33 23.78
N ARG A 574 -8.21 35.83 23.58
CA ARG A 574 -9.15 36.14 24.65
C ARG A 574 -10.49 35.48 24.37
N LEU A 575 -10.94 34.69 25.33
CA LEU A 575 -12.27 34.10 25.36
C LEU A 575 -13.15 34.95 26.28
N THR A 576 -14.25 35.48 25.75
CA THR A 576 -15.26 36.21 26.51
C THR A 576 -16.51 35.33 26.61
N LEU A 577 -16.93 35.04 27.85
CA LEU A 577 -18.13 34.26 28.18
C LEU A 577 -19.08 35.12 29.00
N ASP A 578 -20.23 35.48 28.44
CA ASP A 578 -21.24 36.34 29.08
C ASP A 578 -20.64 37.60 29.75
N GLY A 579 -19.65 38.21 29.10
CA GLY A 579 -18.96 39.43 29.57
C GLY A 579 -17.73 39.21 30.44
N ASN A 580 -17.43 37.98 30.90
CA ASN A 580 -16.19 37.67 31.61
C ASN A 580 -15.12 37.20 30.62
N ALA A 581 -13.90 37.75 30.72
CA ALA A 581 -12.83 37.44 29.80
C ALA A 581 -11.68 36.64 30.45
N GLU A 582 -11.27 35.57 29.79
CA GLU A 582 -10.03 34.82 30.07
C GLU A 582 -9.06 35.04 28.92
N THR A 583 -7.78 35.30 29.21
CA THR A 583 -6.76 35.61 28.20
C THR A 583 -5.55 34.70 28.38
N GLN A 584 -5.01 34.22 27.26
CA GLN A 584 -3.82 33.39 27.22
C GLN A 584 -2.82 33.90 26.17
N LYS A 585 -1.56 33.53 26.31
CA LYS A 585 -0.43 34.01 25.49
C LYS A 585 0.04 32.93 24.52
N MET A 586 0.21 33.28 23.26
CA MET A 586 0.83 32.42 22.24
C MET A 586 2.06 33.07 21.58
N THR A 587 3.02 32.25 21.17
CA THR A 587 4.27 32.70 20.55
C THR A 587 4.40 32.10 19.15
N LEU A 588 4.59 32.94 18.14
CA LEU A 588 4.83 32.56 16.75
C LEU A 588 6.32 32.72 16.39
N ILE A 589 6.93 31.67 15.84
CA ILE A 589 8.31 31.65 15.33
C ILE A 589 8.27 31.17 13.88
N LYS A 590 8.44 32.09 12.93
CA LYS A 590 8.65 31.77 11.50
C LYS A 590 10.10 31.42 11.20
#